data_AF-X1LG27-F1
#
_entry.id   AF-X1LG27-F1
#
_cell.length_a   1.000
_cell.length_b   1.000
_cell.length_c   1.000
_cell.angle_alpha   90.00
_cell.angle_beta   90.00
_cell.angle_gamma   90.00
#
_symmetry.space_group_name_H-M   'P 1'
#
loop_
_entity.id
_entity.type
_entity.pdbx_description
1 polymer ?
#
loop_
_entity_poly.entity_id
_entity_poly.type
_entity_poly.pdbx_seq_one_letter_code
_entity_poly.pdbx_strand_id
1 'polypeptide(L)' 'MDTVTLIIDEKEVKAKREATILEAALEAGIYIPTLC' A
#
# COMPACT_ATOMS: atom_id res chain seq x y z
N MET A 1 6.58 11.94 10.19
CA MET A 1 6.18 11.51 8.82
C MET A 1 4.70 11.19 8.90
N ASP A 2 3.87 11.82 8.06
CA ASP A 2 2.41 11.61 8.08
C ASP A 2 2.09 10.26 7.42
N THR A 3 1.45 9.36 8.17
CA THR A 3 1.12 8.00 7.72
C THR A 3 -0.38 7.76 7.81
N VAL A 4 -0.92 7.02 6.86
CA VAL A 4 -2.31 6.57 6.85
C VAL A 4 -2.36 5.05 6.95
N THR A 5 -3.43 4.56 7.57
CA THR A 5 -3.71 3.12 7.68
C THR A 5 -4.70 2.73 6.58
N LEU A 6 -4.34 1.74 5.79
CA LEU A 6 -5.13 1.17 4.70
C LEU A 6 -5.41 -0.30 5.00
N ILE A 7 -6.52 -0.84 4.49
CA ILE A 7 -6.74 -2.28 4.45
C ILE A 7 -6.53 -2.74 3.01
N ILE A 8 -5.55 -3.60 2.76
CA ILE A 8 -5.22 -4.17 1.46
C ILE A 8 -5.15 -5.69 1.62
N ASP A 9 -5.91 -6.45 0.83
CA ASP A 9 -5.94 -7.92 0.91
C ASP A 9 -6.23 -8.42 2.35
N GLU A 10 -7.23 -7.81 2.99
CA GLU A 10 -7.64 -8.05 4.39
C GLU A 10 -6.55 -7.78 5.45
N LYS A 11 -5.39 -7.23 5.05
CA LYS A 11 -4.28 -6.87 5.94
C LYS A 11 -4.25 -5.38 6.22
N GLU A 12 -3.93 -5.03 7.45
CA GLU A 12 -3.66 -3.64 7.85
C GLU A 12 -2.27 -3.20 7.36
N VAL A 13 -2.23 -2.18 6.52
CA VAL A 13 -1.02 -1.62 5.90
C VAL A 13 -0.87 -0.17 6.33
N LYS A 14 0.29 0.18 6.90
CA LYS A 14 0.66 1.57 7.19
C LYS A 14 1.53 2.09 6.07
N ALA A 15 1.07 3.14 5.40
CA ALA A 15 1.77 3.75 4.29
C ALA A 15 1.93 5.26 4.50
N LYS A 16 2.87 5.88 3.78
CA LYS A 16 2.99 7.34 3.72
C LYS A 16 1.74 7.92 3.06
N ARG A 17 1.27 9.08 3.54
CA ARG A 17 0.07 9.71 3.01
C ARG A 17 0.09 10.00 1.51
N GLU A 18 1.27 10.26 0.95
CA GLU A 18 1.46 10.59 -0.47
C GLU A 18 1.74 9.35 -1.34
N ALA A 19 1.84 8.16 -0.74
CA ALA A 19 2.09 6.93 -1.49
C ALA A 19 0.85 6.52 -2.29
N THR A 20 1.07 5.95 -3.47
CA THR A 20 0.03 5.28 -4.23
C THR A 20 -0.36 3.95 -3.56
N ILE A 21 -1.52 3.42 -3.93
CA ILE A 21 -1.98 2.11 -3.43
C ILE A 21 -1.01 1.00 -3.84
N LEU A 22 -0.42 1.09 -5.05
CA LEU A 22 0.53 0.10 -5.55
C LEU A 22 1.82 0.08 -4.73
N GLU A 23 2.37 1.25 -4.41
CA GLU A 23 3.55 1.39 -3.55
C GLU A 23 3.28 0.88 -2.14
N ALA A 24 2.13 1.26 -1.55
CA ALA A 24 1.72 0.78 -0.24
C ALA A 24 1.58 -0.74 -0.18
N ALA A 25 0.98 -1.35 -1.21
CA ALA A 25 0.86 -2.79 -1.33
C ALA A 25 2.24 -3.46 -1.45
N LEU A 26 3.12 -2.93 -2.29
CA LEU A 26 4.45 -3.48 -2.52
C LEU A 26 5.33 -3.41 -1.27
N GLU A 27 5.32 -2.30 -0.53
CA GLU A 27 6.02 -2.14 0.75
C GLU A 27 5.50 -3.14 1.81
N ALA A 28 4.22 -3.52 1.74
CA ALA A 28 3.60 -4.52 2.58
C ALA A 28 3.84 -5.98 2.11
N GLY A 29 4.61 -6.19 1.03
CA GLY A 29 4.85 -7.51 0.44
C GLY A 29 3.65 -8.06 -0.33
N ILE A 30 2.68 -7.23 -0.68
CA ILE A 30 1.49 -7.57 -1.47
C ILE A 30 1.77 -7.19 -2.92
N TYR A 31 1.94 -8.18 -3.78
CA TYR A 31 2.15 -7.94 -5.20
C TYR A 31 0.81 -7.80 -5.93
N ILE A 32 0.59 -6.62 -6.53
CA ILE A 32 -0.53 -6.36 -7.43
C ILE A 32 0.03 -6.33 -8.86
N PRO A 33 -0.34 -7.27 -9.74
CA PRO A 33 0.06 -7.22 -11.14
C PRO A 33 -0.52 -5.96 -11.82
N THR A 34 0.31 -5.25 -12.58
CA THR A 34 -0.11 -4.07 -13.33
C THR A 34 0.40 -4.13 -14.77
N LEU A 35 -0.44 -3.75 -15.73
CA LEU A 35 -0.10 -3.51 -17.13
C LEU A 35 -0.48 -2.06 -17.43
N CYS A 36 0.46 -1.28 -17.98
CA CYS A 36 0.31 0.14 -18.25
C CYS A 36 -0.42 0.42 -19.58
#